data_AF-A0A6I6USZ2-F1
#
_entry.id   AF-A0A6I6USZ2-F1
#
_cell.length_a   1.000
_cell.length_b   1.000
_cell.length_c   1.000
_cell.angle_alpha   90.00
_cell.angle_beta   90.00
_cell.angle_gamma   90.00
#
_symmetry.space_group_name_H-M   'P 1'
#
loop_
_entity.id
_entity.type
_entity.pdbx_description
1 polymer ?
#
loop_
_entity_poly.entity_id
_entity_poly.type
_entity_poly.pdbx_seq_one_letter_code
_entity_poly.pdbx_strand_id
1 'polypeptide(L)' 'MKVIAEKDRIILVGKAWEIKAKLKEYNQTYVTVKEWIEANC' A
#
# COMPACT_ATOMS: atom_id res chain seq x y z
N MET A 1 11.40 -4.87 0.46
CA MET A 1 10.12 -4.31 0.96
C MET A 1 9.08 -5.42 1.06
N LYS A 2 8.42 -5.56 2.22
CA LYS A 2 7.33 -6.52 2.48
C LYS A 2 6.03 -5.73 2.64
N VAL A 3 5.04 -6.04 1.82
CA VAL A 3 3.70 -5.48 1.90
C VAL A 3 2.78 -6.53 2.50
N ILE A 4 2.10 -6.21 3.59
CA ILE A 4 1.09 -7.05 4.20
C ILE A 4 -0.22 -6.28 4.10
N ALA A 5 -1.11 -6.71 3.21
CA ALA A 5 -2.47 -6.20 3.15
C ALA A 5 -3.34 -7.08 4.04
N GLU A 6 -3.92 -6.47 5.07
CA GLU A 6 -4.91 -7.08 5.96
C GLU A 6 -6.26 -6.38 5.72
N LYS A 7 -7.37 -7.00 6.13
CA LYS A 7 -8.74 -6.53 5.80
C LYS A 7 -9.08 -5.08 6.18
N ASP A 8 -8.31 -4.48 7.09
CA ASP A 8 -8.56 -3.12 7.59
C ASP A 8 -7.30 -2.23 7.56
N ARG A 9 -6.15 -2.77 7.12
CA ARG A 9 -4.88 -2.03 7.14
C ARG A 9 -3.85 -2.59 6.19
N ILE A 10 -2.93 -1.72 5.78
CA ILE A 10 -1.79 -2.08 4.94
C ILE A 10 -0.52 -1.77 5.72
N ILE A 11 0.32 -2.77 5.89
CA ILE A 11 1.59 -2.68 6.59
C ILE A 11 2.71 -2.77 5.57
N LEU A 12 3.50 -1.70 5.46
CA LEU A 12 4.66 -1.60 4.58
C LEU A 12 5.93 -1.68 5.44
N VAL A 13 6.73 -2.75 5.26
CA VAL A 13 8.00 -2.94 5.98
C VAL A 13 9.16 -2.85 4.98
N GLY A 14 10.03 -1.86 5.14
CA GLY A 14 11.17 -1.64 4.25
C GLY A 14 11.89 -0.34 4.52
N LYS A 15 12.81 0.06 3.64
CA LYS A 15 13.48 1.35 3.74
C LYS A 15 12.50 2.48 3.46
N ALA A 16 12.65 3.61 4.15
CA ALA A 16 11.71 4.74 4.04
C ALA A 16 11.50 5.24 2.60
N TRP A 17 12.56 5.22 1.78
CA TRP A 17 12.47 5.64 0.38
C TRP A 17 11.74 4.61 -0.51
N GLU A 18 11.86 3.32 -0.23
CA GLU A 18 11.10 2.26 -0.93
C GLU A 18 9.61 2.40 -0.63
N ILE A 19 9.27 2.67 0.64
CA ILE A 19 7.89 2.89 1.07
C ILE A 19 7.31 4.13 0.36
N LYS A 20 8.06 5.24 0.32
CA LYS A 20 7.63 6.45 -0.40
C LYS A 20 7.41 6.22 -1.89
N ALA A 21 8.32 5.51 -2.55
CA ALA A 21 8.17 5.19 -3.97
C ALA A 21 6.92 4.34 -4.22
N LYS A 22 6.69 3.33 -3.37
CA LYS A 22 5.54 2.44 -3.51
C LYS A 22 4.21 3.12 -3.23
N LEU A 23 4.14 3.97 -2.21
CA LEU A 23 2.96 4.81 -1.96
C LEU A 23 2.66 5.73 -3.14
N LYS A 24 3.68 6.26 -3.81
CA LYS A 24 3.51 7.11 -5.00
C LYS A 24 2.96 6.34 -6.20
N GLU A 25 3.42 5.11 -6.43
CA GLU A 25 2.86 4.21 -7.44
C GLU A 25 1.38 3.89 -7.14
N TYR A 26 1.08 3.47 -5.91
CA TYR A 26 -0.28 3.08 -5.55
C TYR A 26 -1.28 4.25 -5.55
N ASN A 27 -0.82 5.48 -5.26
CA ASN A 27 -1.65 6.68 -5.38
C ASN A 27 -2.07 6.99 -6.83
N GLN A 28 -1.39 6.43 -7.83
CA GLN A 28 -1.83 6.54 -9.23
C GLN A 28 -2.89 5.50 -9.59
N THR A 29 -2.96 4.40 -8.84
CA THR A 29 -3.82 3.25 -9.13
C THR A 29 -5.09 3.23 -8.27
N TYR A 30 -5.01 3.71 -7.03
CA TYR A 30 -6.09 3.73 -6.05
C TYR A 30 -6.25 5.14 -5.46
N VAL A 31 -7.49 5.63 -5.40
CA VAL A 31 -7.79 6.95 -4.85
C VAL A 31 -7.80 6.90 -3.33
N THR A 32 -8.24 5.78 -2.77
CA THR A 32 -8.33 5.59 -1.32
C THR A 32 -7.59 4.34 -0.85
N VAL A 33 -7.14 4.37 0.41
CA VAL A 33 -6.55 3.19 1.07
C VAL A 33 -7.58 2.05 1.16
N LYS A 34 -8.88 2.38 1.25
CA LYS A 34 -9.96 1.39 1.29
C LYS A 34 -10.06 0.60 -0.02
N GLU A 35 -10.06 1.27 -1.16
CA GLU A 35 -10.02 0.61 -2.48
C GLU A 35 -8.76 -0.22 -2.66
N TRP A 36 -7.63 0.27 -2.12
CA TRP A 36 -6.39 -0.49 -2.14
C TRP A 36 -6.47 -1.77 -1.29
N ILE A 37 -7.11 -1.71 -0.11
CA ILE A 37 -7.37 -2.89 0.72
C ILE A 37 -8.33 -3.86 0.02
N GLU A 38 -9.43 -3.35 -0.56
CA GLU A 38 -10.43 -4.15 -1.28
C GLU A 38 -9.85 -4.88 -2.49
N ALA A 39 -8.92 -4.26 -3.22
CA ALA A 39 -8.27 -4.88 -4.37
C ALA A 39 -7.27 -6.02 -4.02
N ASN A 40 -6.90 -6.16 -2.74
CA ASN A 40 -5.99 -7.20 -2.26
C ASN A 40 -6.70 -8.28 -1.41
N CYS A 41 -8.03 -8.24 -1.33
CA CYS A 41 -8.86 -9.22 -0.61
C CYS A 41 -9.55 -10.19 -1.56
#